data_AF-A0A8J3A334-F1
#
_entry.id   AF-A0A8J3A334-F1
#
_cell.length_a   1.000
_cell.length_b   1.000
_cell.length_c   1.000
_cell.angle_alpha   90.00
_cell.angle_beta   90.00
_cell.angle_gamma   90.00
#
_symmetry.space_group_name_H-M   'P 1'
#
loop_
_entity.id
_entity.type
_entity.pdbx_description
1 polymer ?
#
loop_
_entity_poly.entity_id
_entity_poly.type
_entity_poly.pdbx_seq_one_letter_code
_entity_poly.pdbx_strand_id
1 'polypeptide(L)'
;METIRAGWITVGAGFALMAAGISNAWSCSPGPDFFRPSNYELVALSDVIVIVTATETEDLETTWGDDFSKTVVFSVDKVLKGDVEEGDMVRRGRPGEPVPSDPGIITRVNSEAMAGMCSRYTFRIGDQYVFLMDRNDDGSYSAEYAFSRDAEDYSGEESLWIEAIEYYLSVQATYEPVDALSVLHERNLALRAEGASARDLELANDIRIHLASITPLKPTAYLRQLYEFSLGAAEAPFPDIWPPDFDHDEERLALVRDRILLAFIVGAHEGVGSYFEAAVASPLPETGALIQAIRYFIEDGQIRKAVDLFQTNAFRIVTLEDAYRIRDFFGSVKGLYQESEDGQRLWMTDDYVRQVWPELELAYVQIFDTHDWFLGKLTEEVAASLRPDNFRDRPTVTLKLALARDEEVLQWAEAELTRLINSDEPAYSHEFALPVRSILLAYTHENNSQLNDLVCNREIGLELAAKYLGVANTPYQDDLVYQLAARYTTEKEREALLKTVVAIMGPDQRNYLEQGSGGPDVVRYRPLLEALVAKQAVEPDDYHGSLVCPAG
;
A
#
# COMPACT_ATOMS: atom_id res chain seq x y z
N MET A 1 64.09 -17.21 26.35
CA MET A 1 63.17 -18.24 25.83
C MET A 1 61.84 -18.03 26.51
N GLU A 2 60.85 -17.70 25.68
CA GLU A 2 59.60 -17.03 26.03
C GLU A 2 58.64 -17.92 26.83
N THR A 3 58.05 -17.34 27.87
CA THR A 3 56.96 -17.89 28.66
C THR A 3 55.63 -17.49 28.03
N ILE A 4 54.96 -18.46 27.41
CA ILE A 4 53.61 -18.29 26.85
C ILE A 4 52.59 -18.29 27.99
N ARG A 5 51.84 -17.18 28.07
CA ARG A 5 50.69 -16.97 28.95
C ARG A 5 49.49 -17.80 28.47
N ALA A 6 48.88 -18.55 29.38
CA ALA A 6 47.56 -19.15 29.21
C ALA A 6 46.49 -18.06 29.44
N GLY A 7 45.85 -17.61 28.35
CA GLY A 7 44.67 -16.76 28.41
C GLY A 7 43.42 -17.62 28.56
N TRP A 8 42.80 -17.56 29.73
CA TRP A 8 41.44 -18.04 29.95
C TRP A 8 40.48 -17.03 29.31
N ILE A 9 39.80 -17.42 28.23
CA ILE A 9 38.66 -16.66 27.71
C ILE A 9 37.43 -17.15 28.47
N THR A 10 36.94 -16.29 29.35
CA THR A 10 35.65 -16.44 30.02
C THR A 10 34.54 -16.38 28.96
N VAL A 11 33.85 -17.50 28.73
CA VAL A 11 32.59 -17.54 27.98
C VAL A 11 31.53 -16.85 28.85
N GLY A 12 31.43 -15.53 28.70
CA GLY A 12 30.43 -14.70 29.35
C GLY A 12 29.10 -14.80 28.61
N ALA A 13 28.04 -15.04 29.39
CA ALA A 13 26.65 -15.01 28.96
C ALA A 13 26.32 -13.78 28.10
N GLY A 14 25.83 -14.03 26.88
CA GLY A 14 25.38 -13.02 25.93
C GLY A 14 24.29 -13.60 25.05
N PHE A 15 23.21 -14.08 25.66
CA PHE A 15 22.04 -14.62 24.95
C PHE A 15 20.76 -14.23 25.69
N ALA A 16 20.50 -12.92 25.79
CA ALA A 16 19.27 -12.38 26.37
C ALA A 16 19.07 -10.92 25.95
N LEU A 17 18.97 -10.65 24.65
CA LEU A 17 18.49 -9.37 24.11
C LEU A 17 18.10 -9.53 22.63
N MET A 18 17.33 -10.57 22.32
CA MET A 18 16.35 -10.48 21.22
C MET A 18 15.05 -10.04 21.86
N ALA A 19 15.04 -8.78 22.31
CA ALA A 19 13.79 -8.09 22.55
C ALA A 19 13.03 -8.14 21.22
N ALA A 20 11.81 -8.67 21.29
CA ALA A 20 10.84 -8.65 20.23
C ALA A 20 10.97 -7.32 19.46
N GLY A 21 11.45 -7.40 18.22
CA GLY A 21 11.15 -6.38 17.24
C GLY A 21 9.66 -6.46 17.04
N ILE A 22 8.92 -5.78 17.92
CA ILE A 22 7.51 -5.50 17.73
C ILE A 22 7.48 -4.80 16.39
N SER A 23 6.97 -5.49 15.38
CA SER A 23 6.67 -4.96 14.07
C SER A 23 5.80 -3.74 14.31
N ASN A 24 6.42 -2.55 14.33
CA ASN A 24 5.70 -1.29 14.45
C ASN A 24 4.63 -1.33 13.36
N ALA A 25 3.38 -1.22 13.76
CA ALA A 25 2.22 -1.55 12.95
C ALA A 25 2.27 -0.87 11.57
N TRP A 26 2.36 -1.69 10.51
CA TRP A 26 2.28 -1.29 9.10
C TRP A 26 0.85 -1.01 8.62
N SER A 27 -0.15 -1.00 9.50
CA SER A 27 -1.57 -0.79 9.16
C SER A 27 -1.83 0.60 8.55
N CYS A 28 -0.98 1.58 8.88
CA CYS A 28 -1.05 2.94 8.39
C CYS A 28 0.22 3.27 7.62
N SER A 29 0.46 2.63 6.47
CA SER A 29 1.47 3.14 5.54
C SER A 29 0.77 4.20 4.68
N PRO A 30 1.01 5.51 4.90
CA PRO A 30 0.40 6.52 4.06
C PRO A 30 0.81 6.24 2.61
N GLY A 31 -0.18 6.15 1.73
CA GLY A 31 0.08 6.00 0.30
C GLY A 31 0.88 7.18 -0.24
N PRO A 32 1.49 7.05 -1.43
CA PRO A 32 2.21 8.17 -2.07
C PRO A 32 1.35 9.43 -2.24
N ASP A 33 0.03 9.25 -2.32
CA ASP A 33 -0.94 10.32 -2.55
C ASP A 33 -1.46 10.96 -1.26
N PHE A 34 -1.01 10.49 -0.11
CA PHE A 34 -1.47 10.98 1.19
C PHE A 34 -0.90 12.36 1.50
N PHE A 35 -1.76 13.30 1.89
CA PHE A 35 -1.39 14.61 2.42
C PHE A 35 -1.81 14.71 3.88
N ARG A 36 -0.83 14.87 4.77
CA ARG A 36 -1.12 15.23 6.15
C ARG A 36 -1.55 16.70 6.19
N PRO A 37 -2.76 17.03 6.68
CA PRO A 37 -3.14 18.42 6.89
C PRO A 37 -2.29 19.03 8.00
N SER A 38 -1.88 20.28 7.80
CA SER A 38 -1.42 21.18 8.88
C SER A 38 -2.57 21.48 9.85
N ASN A 39 -2.27 22.02 11.04
CA ASN A 39 -3.33 22.37 11.99
C ASN A 39 -4.27 23.48 11.46
N TYR A 40 -3.75 24.44 10.67
CA TYR A 40 -4.61 25.42 9.99
C TYR A 40 -5.57 24.77 9.00
N GLU A 41 -5.06 23.84 8.18
CA GLU A 41 -5.89 23.09 7.22
C GLU A 41 -6.87 22.16 7.92
N LEU A 42 -6.47 21.53 9.03
CA LEU A 42 -7.33 20.65 9.82
C LEU A 42 -8.51 21.44 10.39
N VAL A 43 -8.28 22.65 10.91
CA VAL A 43 -9.35 23.57 11.33
C VAL A 43 -10.26 23.96 10.16
N ALA A 44 -9.71 24.16 8.96
CA ALA A 44 -10.51 24.47 7.78
C ALA A 44 -11.42 23.31 7.38
N LEU A 45 -10.83 22.11 7.27
CA LEU A 45 -11.46 20.89 6.80
C LEU A 45 -12.56 20.38 7.75
N SER A 46 -12.35 20.50 9.05
CA SER A 46 -13.29 19.96 10.03
C SER A 46 -14.64 20.66 9.97
N ASP A 47 -15.73 19.93 9.80
CA ASP A 47 -17.08 20.48 9.91
C ASP A 47 -17.41 20.94 11.33
N VAL A 48 -16.85 20.23 12.32
CA VAL A 48 -17.09 20.43 13.74
C VAL A 48 -15.79 20.48 14.52
N ILE A 49 -15.71 21.42 15.47
CA ILE A 49 -14.67 21.45 16.49
C ILE A 49 -15.33 21.58 17.85
N VAL A 50 -15.10 20.61 18.73
CA VAL A 50 -15.75 20.52 20.05
C VAL A 50 -14.77 20.19 21.16
N ILE A 51 -15.04 20.68 22.35
CA ILE A 51 -14.48 20.18 23.60
C ILE A 51 -15.48 19.19 24.20
N VAL A 52 -14.99 18.03 24.59
CA VAL A 52 -15.81 16.91 25.06
C VAL A 52 -15.23 16.28 26.32
N THR A 53 -16.08 15.67 27.13
CA THR A 53 -15.68 14.82 28.26
C THR A 53 -16.00 13.37 27.93
N ALA A 54 -15.05 12.45 28.10
CA ALA A 54 -15.32 11.01 28.00
C ALA A 54 -16.16 10.56 29.21
N THR A 55 -17.41 10.14 29.01
CA THR A 55 -18.37 9.91 30.11
C THR A 55 -18.52 8.44 30.46
N GLU A 56 -18.64 7.57 29.47
CA GLU A 56 -18.84 6.13 29.67
C GLU A 56 -18.32 5.28 28.51
N THR A 57 -18.53 3.97 28.61
CA THR A 57 -18.19 3.01 27.55
C THR A 57 -19.41 2.23 27.14
N GLU A 58 -19.59 2.04 25.83
CA GLU A 58 -20.62 1.19 25.27
C GLU A 58 -19.99 -0.03 24.59
N ASP A 59 -20.67 -1.17 24.67
CA ASP A 59 -20.29 -2.36 23.90
C ASP A 59 -20.73 -2.17 22.44
N LEU A 60 -19.79 -2.26 21.51
CA LEU A 60 -20.06 -2.32 20.07
C LEU A 60 -20.13 -3.77 19.63
N GLU A 61 -21.18 -4.12 18.88
CA GLU A 61 -21.17 -5.34 18.07
C GLU A 61 -20.14 -5.16 16.95
N THR A 62 -18.92 -5.68 17.15
CA THR A 62 -17.88 -5.67 16.11
C THR A 62 -17.48 -7.08 15.71
N THR A 63 -17.11 -7.23 14.44
CA THR A 63 -16.51 -8.46 13.90
C THR A 63 -14.99 -8.51 14.10
N TRP A 64 -14.38 -7.49 14.72
CA TRP A 64 -12.92 -7.29 14.77
C TRP A 64 -12.26 -7.85 16.05
N GLY A 65 -12.98 -8.68 16.80
CA GLY A 65 -12.52 -9.29 18.05
C GLY A 65 -12.79 -8.44 19.29
N ASP A 66 -12.58 -9.05 20.46
CA ASP A 66 -12.98 -8.48 21.76
C ASP A 66 -12.29 -7.14 22.09
N ASP A 67 -11.08 -6.90 21.58
CA ASP A 67 -10.30 -5.70 21.92
C ASP A 67 -10.87 -4.39 21.33
N PHE A 68 -11.73 -4.48 20.31
CA PHE A 68 -12.46 -3.35 19.72
C PHE A 68 -13.97 -3.40 20.01
N SER A 69 -14.41 -4.32 20.88
CA SER A 69 -15.82 -4.48 21.26
C SER A 69 -16.34 -3.38 22.16
N LYS A 70 -15.52 -2.40 22.55
CA LYS A 70 -15.92 -1.27 23.39
C LYS A 70 -15.57 0.05 22.76
N THR A 71 -16.50 0.98 22.83
CA THR A 71 -16.33 2.37 22.40
C THR A 71 -16.48 3.32 23.57
N VAL A 72 -15.95 4.55 23.43
CA VAL A 72 -16.11 5.60 24.43
C VAL A 72 -17.23 6.55 23.99
N VAL A 73 -18.10 6.87 24.93
CA VAL A 73 -19.15 7.90 24.76
C VAL A 73 -18.61 9.21 25.30
N PHE A 74 -18.87 10.29 24.58
CA PHE A 74 -18.39 11.62 24.89
C PHE A 74 -19.54 12.59 25.07
N SER A 75 -19.60 13.35 26.16
CA SER A 75 -20.51 14.48 26.29
C SER A 75 -19.87 15.73 25.70
N VAL A 76 -20.59 16.46 24.85
CA VAL A 76 -20.13 17.74 24.29
C VAL A 76 -20.24 18.85 25.35
N ASP A 77 -19.10 19.42 25.74
CA ASP A 77 -19.02 20.48 26.74
C ASP A 77 -19.09 21.89 26.12
N LYS A 78 -18.45 22.07 24.96
CA LYS A 78 -18.37 23.36 24.24
C LYS A 78 -18.17 23.13 22.75
N VAL A 79 -18.86 23.91 21.93
CA VAL A 79 -18.70 23.93 20.48
C VAL A 79 -17.86 25.14 20.08
N LEU A 80 -16.76 24.93 19.36
CA LEU A 80 -15.87 25.97 18.82
C LEU A 80 -16.18 26.26 17.34
N LYS A 81 -16.62 25.25 16.58
CA LYS A 81 -17.02 25.35 15.16
C LYS A 81 -18.14 24.33 14.88
N GLY A 82 -19.07 24.71 14.00
CA GLY A 82 -20.12 23.83 13.49
C GLY A 82 -21.38 23.82 14.36
N ASP A 83 -22.41 23.12 13.89
CA ASP A 83 -23.70 22.96 14.58
C ASP A 83 -23.83 21.54 15.13
N VAL A 84 -23.48 21.36 16.41
CA VAL A 84 -23.65 20.09 17.15
C VAL A 84 -24.54 20.34 18.35
N GLU A 85 -25.54 19.48 18.52
CA GLU A 85 -26.40 19.53 19.70
C GLU A 85 -25.58 19.20 20.96
N GLU A 86 -25.80 19.94 22.03
CA GLU A 86 -25.26 19.58 23.34
C GLU A 86 -25.85 18.22 23.74
N GLY A 87 -24.99 17.23 24.02
CA GLY A 87 -25.40 15.87 24.31
C GLY A 87 -24.28 14.85 24.10
N ASP A 88 -24.67 13.57 24.16
CA ASP A 88 -23.75 12.46 23.98
C ASP A 88 -23.45 12.21 22.50
N MET A 89 -22.16 12.09 22.20
CA MET A 89 -21.59 11.74 20.91
C MET A 89 -20.80 10.46 21.07
N VAL A 90 -21.15 9.46 20.27
CA VAL A 90 -20.42 8.18 20.25
C VAL A 90 -19.30 8.29 19.23
N ARG A 91 -18.06 8.06 19.67
CA ARG A 91 -16.89 7.97 18.79
C ARG A 91 -16.16 6.67 19.06
N ARG A 92 -15.75 5.98 17.99
CA ARG A 92 -14.87 4.81 18.08
C ARG A 92 -13.58 5.16 18.80
N GLY A 93 -13.33 4.47 19.90
CA GLY A 93 -12.14 4.64 20.72
C GLY A 93 -12.05 3.55 21.78
N ARG A 94 -10.84 3.16 22.13
CA ARG A 94 -10.55 2.19 23.18
C ARG A 94 -10.55 2.90 24.54
N PRO A 95 -11.37 2.47 25.51
CA PRO A 95 -11.21 2.94 26.87
C PRO A 95 -9.88 2.46 27.45
N GLY A 96 -9.12 3.36 28.09
CA GLY A 96 -7.82 3.01 28.66
C GLY A 96 -7.06 4.19 29.24
N GLU A 97 -5.76 3.97 29.45
CA GLU A 97 -4.82 4.97 29.92
C GLU A 97 -4.07 5.55 28.71
N PRO A 98 -4.48 6.71 28.18
CA PRO A 98 -3.85 7.24 26.98
C PRO A 98 -2.48 7.83 27.29
N VAL A 99 -1.64 7.92 26.26
CA VAL A 99 -0.42 8.74 26.33
C VAL A 99 -0.81 10.22 26.35
N PRO A 100 -0.51 10.97 27.42
CA PRO A 100 -0.86 12.39 27.50
C PRO A 100 -0.14 13.21 26.43
N SER A 101 -0.85 14.21 25.93
CA SER A 101 -0.38 15.23 25.02
C SER A 101 0.36 16.31 25.82
N ASP A 102 1.43 16.87 25.25
CA ASP A 102 2.10 18.03 25.85
C ASP A 102 1.33 19.31 25.45
N PRO A 103 0.69 20.03 26.40
CA PRO A 103 -0.13 21.20 26.07
C PRO A 103 0.67 22.40 25.56
N GLY A 104 2.00 22.37 25.69
CA GLY A 104 2.92 23.37 25.15
C GLY A 104 3.44 23.07 23.75
N ILE A 105 3.01 21.96 23.13
CA ILE A 105 3.54 21.49 21.85
C ILE A 105 2.37 21.21 20.92
N ILE A 106 2.30 21.96 19.81
CA ILE A 106 1.22 21.88 18.81
C ILE A 106 1.72 21.38 17.44
N THR A 107 3.03 21.31 17.25
CA THR A 107 3.67 20.92 15.98
C THR A 107 3.80 19.40 15.76
N ARG A 108 3.76 18.61 16.83
CA ARG A 108 3.94 17.15 16.78
C ARG A 108 2.63 16.42 17.08
N VAL A 109 2.28 15.38 16.33
CA VAL A 109 1.09 14.59 16.69
C VAL A 109 1.27 13.85 18.01
N ASN A 110 0.15 13.51 18.65
CA ASN A 110 0.17 12.54 19.75
C ASN A 110 0.83 11.22 19.29
N SER A 111 1.68 10.63 20.13
CA SER A 111 2.42 9.41 19.78
C SER A 111 1.51 8.21 19.46
N GLU A 112 0.27 8.19 19.96
CA GLU A 112 -0.70 7.14 19.64
C GLU A 112 -1.12 7.15 18.17
N ALA A 113 -1.16 8.31 17.52
CA ALA A 113 -1.42 8.40 16.08
C ALA A 113 -0.35 7.66 15.25
N MET A 114 0.85 7.51 15.82
CA MET A 114 1.97 6.76 15.22
C MET A 114 2.04 5.30 15.68
N ALA A 115 1.14 4.85 16.56
CA ALA A 115 1.17 3.53 17.19
C ALA A 115 0.29 2.46 16.51
N GLY A 116 -0.34 2.77 15.37
CA GLY A 116 -0.96 1.78 14.49
C GLY A 116 -2.42 2.01 14.07
N MET A 117 -3.12 3.01 14.62
CA MET A 117 -4.48 3.36 14.17
C MET A 117 -4.56 4.65 13.36
N CYS A 118 -3.42 5.22 12.99
CA CYS A 118 -3.29 6.48 12.25
C CYS A 118 -3.79 7.72 13.01
N SER A 119 -4.72 7.58 13.94
CA SER A 119 -5.25 8.62 14.81
C SER A 119 -5.05 8.23 16.28
N ARG A 120 -5.29 9.17 17.20
CA ARG A 120 -5.42 8.82 18.61
C ARG A 120 -6.66 7.96 18.79
N TYR A 121 -6.53 6.89 19.57
CA TYR A 121 -7.60 5.91 19.75
C TYR A 121 -7.80 5.47 21.19
N THR A 122 -6.94 5.86 22.15
CA THR A 122 -7.16 5.56 23.57
C THR A 122 -7.70 6.79 24.30
N PHE A 123 -8.72 6.59 25.14
CA PHE A 123 -9.33 7.65 25.94
C PHE A 123 -9.65 7.17 27.36
N ARG A 124 -9.43 8.03 28.36
CA ARG A 124 -9.75 7.74 29.77
C ARG A 124 -11.08 8.39 30.12
N ILE A 125 -11.97 7.63 30.76
CA ILE A 125 -13.24 8.16 31.28
C ILE A 125 -12.97 9.24 32.33
N GLY A 126 -13.66 10.38 32.19
CA GLY A 126 -13.54 11.56 33.03
C GLY A 126 -12.54 12.60 32.50
N ASP A 127 -11.68 12.25 31.54
CA ASP A 127 -10.76 13.21 30.92
C ASP A 127 -11.49 14.02 29.82
N GLN A 128 -10.99 15.22 29.56
CA GLN A 128 -11.49 16.12 28.53
C GLN A 128 -10.59 16.16 27.31
N TYR A 129 -11.20 16.27 26.14
CA TYR A 129 -10.55 16.26 24.85
C TYR A 129 -11.08 17.35 23.95
N VAL A 130 -10.28 17.74 22.97
CA VAL A 130 -10.69 18.61 21.86
C VAL A 130 -10.64 17.79 20.58
N PHE A 131 -11.78 17.72 19.89
CA PHE A 131 -11.96 16.96 18.67
C PHE A 131 -12.20 17.88 17.48
N LEU A 132 -11.56 17.51 16.36
CA LEU A 132 -11.70 18.12 15.05
C LEU A 132 -12.22 17.02 14.12
N MET A 133 -13.45 17.17 13.63
CA MET A 133 -14.20 16.07 13.01
C MET A 133 -14.96 16.51 11.76
N ASP A 134 -15.18 15.55 10.89
CA ASP A 134 -16.06 15.65 9.72
C ASP A 134 -17.45 15.14 10.05
N ARG A 135 -18.45 15.68 9.36
CA ARG A 135 -19.81 15.18 9.39
C ARG A 135 -20.00 14.21 8.23
N ASN A 136 -20.31 12.96 8.56
CA ASN A 136 -20.65 11.94 7.58
C ASN A 136 -22.06 12.18 6.99
N ASP A 137 -22.34 11.56 5.84
CA ASP A 137 -23.64 11.66 5.17
C ASP A 137 -24.83 11.20 6.03
N ASP A 138 -24.59 10.28 6.97
CA ASP A 138 -25.59 9.78 7.92
C ASP A 138 -25.77 10.69 9.15
N GLY A 139 -25.05 11.81 9.21
CA GLY A 139 -25.05 12.77 10.31
C GLY A 139 -24.14 12.40 11.49
N SER A 140 -23.48 11.24 11.45
CA SER A 140 -22.44 10.88 12.43
C SER A 140 -21.18 11.73 12.25
N TYR A 141 -20.29 11.71 13.24
CA TYR A 141 -19.01 12.42 13.18
C TYR A 141 -17.85 11.43 13.20
N SER A 142 -16.85 11.67 12.36
CA SER A 142 -15.60 10.91 12.37
C SER A 142 -14.39 11.83 12.35
N ALA A 143 -13.28 11.31 12.86
CA ALA A 143 -11.98 11.95 12.83
C ALA A 143 -11.08 11.06 11.97
N GLU A 144 -10.95 11.39 10.70
CA GLU A 144 -10.32 10.52 9.68
C GLU A 144 -9.00 11.08 9.15
N TYR A 145 -8.42 12.02 9.90
CA TYR A 145 -7.21 12.70 9.49
C TYR A 145 -5.99 11.94 10.01
N ALA A 146 -5.59 10.90 9.28
CA ALA A 146 -4.41 10.10 9.60
C ALA A 146 -3.19 10.99 9.90
N PHE A 147 -2.44 10.62 10.93
CA PHE A 147 -1.25 11.32 11.41
C PHE A 147 -1.47 12.82 11.65
N SER A 148 -2.69 13.22 11.99
CA SER A 148 -3.03 14.59 12.36
C SER A 148 -3.29 14.69 13.88
N ARG A 149 -3.76 15.87 14.28
CA ARG A 149 -4.11 16.21 15.67
C ARG A 149 -5.62 16.38 15.81
N ASP A 150 -6.37 15.43 15.26
CA ASP A 150 -7.83 15.42 15.26
C ASP A 150 -8.46 15.09 16.63
N ALA A 151 -7.63 14.67 17.59
CA ALA A 151 -8.01 14.40 18.97
C ALA A 151 -6.85 14.66 19.94
N GLU A 152 -6.98 15.70 20.76
CA GLU A 152 -5.95 16.14 21.71
C GLU A 152 -6.52 16.29 23.12
N ASP A 153 -5.65 16.26 24.13
CA ASP A 153 -6.09 16.53 25.51
C ASP A 153 -6.48 18.00 25.65
N TYR A 154 -7.62 18.26 26.28
CA TYR A 154 -8.03 19.61 26.61
C TYR A 154 -7.43 20.02 27.95
N SER A 155 -6.46 20.94 27.93
CA SER A 155 -5.78 21.45 29.14
C SER A 155 -6.27 22.84 29.56
N GLY A 156 -7.49 23.22 29.17
CA GLY A 156 -8.12 24.52 29.47
C GLY A 156 -8.06 25.54 28.34
N GLU A 157 -8.83 26.63 28.52
CA GLU A 157 -9.03 27.71 27.53
C GLU A 157 -7.72 28.45 27.19
N GLU A 158 -6.76 28.50 28.12
CA GLU A 158 -5.46 29.14 27.90
C GLU A 158 -4.43 28.18 27.28
N SER A 159 -4.82 26.97 26.88
CA SER A 159 -3.92 26.02 26.21
C SER A 159 -3.46 26.57 24.85
N LEU A 160 -2.29 26.14 24.39
CA LEU A 160 -1.75 26.59 23.10
C LEU A 160 -2.60 26.09 21.93
N TRP A 161 -3.25 24.94 22.12
CA TRP A 161 -4.13 24.34 21.13
C TRP A 161 -5.39 25.17 20.89
N ILE A 162 -6.04 25.62 21.96
CA ILE A 162 -7.24 26.46 21.86
C ILE A 162 -6.89 27.83 21.27
N GLU A 163 -5.78 28.44 21.69
CA GLU A 163 -5.29 29.69 21.09
C GLU A 163 -5.08 29.54 19.57
N ALA A 164 -4.45 28.45 19.13
CA ALA A 164 -4.20 28.19 17.72
C ALA A 164 -5.51 28.00 16.93
N ILE A 165 -6.44 27.19 17.44
CA ILE A 165 -7.76 26.97 16.81
C ILE A 165 -8.51 28.28 16.65
N GLU A 166 -8.66 29.05 17.73
CA GLU A 166 -9.40 30.32 17.70
C GLU A 166 -8.75 31.32 16.74
N TYR A 167 -7.42 31.39 16.74
CA TYR A 167 -6.69 32.24 15.79
C TYR A 167 -6.95 31.80 14.35
N TYR A 168 -6.86 30.51 14.02
CA TYR A 168 -7.08 30.01 12.67
C TYR A 168 -8.52 30.18 12.19
N LEU A 169 -9.51 29.94 13.06
CA LEU A 169 -10.91 30.25 12.79
C LEU A 169 -11.10 31.74 12.46
N SER A 170 -10.45 32.63 13.23
CA SER A 170 -10.55 34.07 12.99
C SER A 170 -9.96 34.48 11.63
N VAL A 171 -8.83 33.88 11.24
CA VAL A 171 -8.19 34.15 9.95
C VAL A 171 -9.08 33.64 8.81
N GLN A 172 -9.59 32.40 8.90
CA GLN A 172 -10.44 31.78 7.88
C GLN A 172 -11.78 32.49 7.71
N ALA A 173 -12.34 33.05 8.78
CA ALA A 173 -13.57 33.83 8.72
C ALA A 173 -13.39 35.24 8.12
N THR A 174 -12.15 35.77 8.12
CA THR A 174 -11.88 37.17 7.78
C THR A 174 -11.24 37.34 6.40
N TYR A 175 -10.40 36.40 5.97
CA TYR A 175 -9.56 36.54 4.79
C TYR A 175 -9.83 35.45 3.77
N GLU A 176 -9.76 35.82 2.49
CA GLU A 176 -9.74 34.83 1.40
C GLU A 176 -8.50 33.93 1.52
N PRO A 177 -8.55 32.67 1.02
CA PRO A 177 -7.48 31.69 1.24
C PRO A 177 -6.08 32.16 0.84
N VAL A 178 -5.95 32.97 -0.22
CA VAL A 178 -4.66 33.51 -0.66
C VAL A 178 -4.14 34.61 0.26
N ASP A 179 -5.02 35.50 0.74
CA ASP A 179 -4.66 36.61 1.64
C ASP A 179 -4.34 36.10 3.05
N ALA A 180 -5.01 35.03 3.47
CA ALA A 180 -4.74 34.35 4.74
C ALA A 180 -3.28 33.91 4.86
N LEU A 181 -2.63 33.47 3.77
CA LEU A 181 -1.22 33.08 3.81
C LEU A 181 -0.30 34.25 4.18
N SER A 182 -0.56 35.46 3.67
CA SER A 182 0.20 36.66 4.03
C SER A 182 -0.03 37.05 5.49
N VAL A 183 -1.27 36.97 5.99
CA VAL A 183 -1.59 37.24 7.41
C VAL A 183 -0.88 36.24 8.34
N LEU A 184 -0.87 34.96 7.96
CA LEU A 184 -0.14 33.93 8.68
C LEU A 184 1.37 34.19 8.66
N HIS A 185 1.92 34.61 7.52
CA HIS A 185 3.35 34.95 7.42
C HIS A 185 3.74 36.13 8.31
N GLU A 186 2.97 37.21 8.31
CA GLU A 186 3.21 38.35 9.20
C GLU A 186 3.13 37.95 10.68
N ARG A 187 2.14 37.12 11.04
CA ARG A 187 2.04 36.57 12.40
C ARG A 187 3.25 35.72 12.76
N ASN A 188 3.77 34.93 11.82
CA ASN A 188 4.97 34.13 12.00
C ASN A 188 6.17 35.00 12.41
N LEU A 189 6.39 36.09 11.66
CA LEU A 189 7.47 37.04 11.90
C LEU A 189 7.32 37.73 13.26
N ALA A 190 6.10 38.17 13.59
CA ALA A 190 5.81 38.83 14.86
C ALA A 190 6.08 37.91 16.06
N LEU A 191 5.68 36.64 16.00
CA LEU A 191 5.90 35.65 17.05
C LEU A 191 7.37 35.23 17.21
N ARG A 192 8.22 35.51 16.21
CA ARG A 192 9.66 35.23 16.23
C ARG A 192 10.52 36.45 16.62
N ALA A 193 9.89 37.56 17.00
CA ALA A 193 10.61 38.76 17.40
C ALA A 193 11.57 38.51 18.59
N GLU A 194 12.56 39.37 18.75
CA GLU A 194 13.53 39.27 19.84
C GLU A 194 12.83 39.20 21.20
N GLY A 195 13.15 38.17 22.00
CA GLY A 195 12.52 37.94 23.30
C GLY A 195 11.24 37.11 23.27
N ALA A 196 10.88 36.50 22.13
CA ALA A 196 9.74 35.60 22.00
C ALA A 196 9.74 34.48 23.07
N SER A 197 8.57 34.18 23.62
CA SER A 197 8.42 33.08 24.58
C SER A 197 8.49 31.72 23.89
N ALA A 198 8.72 30.64 24.65
CA ALA A 198 8.67 29.28 24.10
C ALA A 198 7.30 28.96 23.47
N ARG A 199 6.22 29.51 24.05
CA ARG A 199 4.86 29.37 23.53
C ARG A 199 4.68 30.07 22.19
N ASP A 200 5.16 31.32 22.07
CA ASP A 200 5.10 32.08 20.82
C ASP A 200 5.90 31.39 19.71
N LEU A 201 7.08 30.87 20.06
CA LEU A 201 7.93 30.13 19.12
C LEU A 201 7.27 28.85 18.64
N GLU A 202 6.52 28.15 19.49
CA GLU A 202 5.78 26.95 19.09
C GLU A 202 4.63 27.28 18.13
N LEU A 203 3.84 28.33 18.39
CA LEU A 203 2.83 28.80 17.45
C LEU A 203 3.45 29.28 16.13
N ALA A 204 4.58 29.97 16.20
CA ALA A 204 5.34 30.34 15.00
C ALA A 204 5.90 29.12 14.25
N ASN A 205 6.23 28.03 14.93
CA ASN A 205 6.67 26.81 14.24
C ASN A 205 5.49 26.13 13.54
N ASP A 206 4.32 26.10 14.16
CA ASP A 206 3.10 25.54 13.57
C ASP A 206 2.66 26.30 12.31
N ILE A 207 2.59 27.63 12.40
CA ILE A 207 2.31 28.49 11.25
C ILE A 207 3.35 28.29 10.14
N ARG A 208 4.64 28.17 10.50
CA ARG A 208 5.71 27.94 9.52
C ARG A 208 5.54 26.59 8.83
N ILE A 209 5.15 25.53 9.54
CA ILE A 209 4.86 24.21 8.97
C ILE A 209 3.70 24.32 7.98
N HIS A 210 2.63 25.05 8.31
CA HIS A 210 1.56 25.31 7.36
C HIS A 210 2.10 26.06 6.14
N LEU A 211 2.80 27.19 6.31
CA LEU A 211 3.31 27.96 5.17
C LEU A 211 4.26 27.14 4.27
N ALA A 212 5.07 26.25 4.85
CA ALA A 212 5.97 25.36 4.10
C ALA A 212 5.29 24.13 3.49
N SER A 213 4.05 23.80 3.88
CA SER A 213 3.38 22.58 3.41
C SER A 213 2.95 22.70 1.93
N ILE A 214 3.01 21.57 1.23
CA ILE A 214 2.50 21.42 -0.14
C ILE A 214 1.33 20.46 -0.04
N THR A 215 0.11 21.01 -0.09
CA THR A 215 -1.15 20.27 0.08
C THR A 215 -2.15 20.70 -1.00
N PRO A 216 -3.14 19.84 -1.33
CA PRO A 216 -4.22 20.17 -2.27
C PRO A 216 -5.14 21.29 -1.77
N LEU A 217 -5.03 21.72 -0.52
CA LEU A 217 -5.85 22.80 0.05
C LEU A 217 -5.19 24.17 -0.10
N LYS A 218 -3.97 24.22 -0.61
CA LYS A 218 -3.29 25.49 -0.88
C LYS A 218 -3.93 26.20 -2.06
N PRO A 219 -4.08 27.54 -2.03
CA PRO A 219 -4.56 28.30 -3.17
C PRO A 219 -3.77 27.98 -4.45
N THR A 220 -4.44 27.85 -5.59
CA THR A 220 -3.80 27.54 -6.89
C THR A 220 -2.65 28.50 -7.20
N ALA A 221 -2.83 29.79 -6.93
CA ALA A 221 -1.81 30.80 -7.17
C ALA A 221 -0.51 30.55 -6.37
N TYR A 222 -0.64 30.12 -5.12
CA TYR A 222 0.49 29.77 -4.26
C TYR A 222 1.27 28.56 -4.82
N LEU A 223 0.55 27.49 -5.17
CA LEU A 223 1.17 26.28 -5.72
C LEU A 223 1.86 26.55 -7.07
N ARG A 224 1.26 27.39 -7.92
CA ARG A 224 1.88 27.82 -9.19
C ARG A 224 3.19 28.58 -8.98
N GLN A 225 3.18 29.55 -8.05
CA GLN A 225 4.40 30.28 -7.72
C GLN A 225 5.48 29.36 -7.18
N LEU A 226 5.12 28.41 -6.30
CA LEU A 226 6.07 27.43 -5.77
C LEU A 226 6.63 26.51 -6.86
N TYR A 227 5.80 26.14 -7.84
CA TYR A 227 6.26 25.36 -9.00
C TYR A 227 7.25 26.17 -9.84
N GLU A 228 6.95 27.44 -10.13
CA GLU A 228 7.85 28.32 -10.87
C GLU A 228 9.18 28.55 -10.12
N PHE A 229 9.13 28.69 -8.79
CA PHE A 229 10.32 28.74 -7.94
C PHE A 229 11.17 27.46 -8.07
N SER A 230 10.53 26.29 -8.05
CA SER A 230 11.23 25.00 -8.19
C SER A 230 11.87 24.76 -9.57
N LEU A 231 11.55 25.62 -10.55
CA LEU A 231 12.19 25.67 -11.86
C LEU A 231 13.26 26.78 -11.96
N GLY A 232 13.47 27.57 -10.90
CA GLY A 232 14.32 28.76 -10.91
C GLY A 232 13.73 29.93 -11.72
N ALA A 233 12.42 29.91 -12.00
CA ALA A 233 11.72 30.92 -12.80
C ALA A 233 11.05 32.02 -11.95
N ALA A 234 10.89 31.79 -10.65
CA ALA A 234 10.32 32.74 -9.69
C ALA A 234 11.05 32.70 -8.35
N GLU A 235 10.77 33.67 -7.48
CA GLU A 235 11.19 33.62 -6.07
C GLU A 235 10.23 32.74 -5.26
N ALA A 236 10.76 32.08 -4.22
CA ALA A 236 9.95 31.29 -3.31
C ALA A 236 8.88 32.17 -2.64
N PRO A 237 7.64 31.68 -2.49
CA PRO A 237 6.69 32.34 -1.61
C PRO A 237 7.24 32.26 -0.18
N PHE A 238 7.32 33.41 0.49
CA PHE A 238 7.84 33.54 1.87
C PHE A 238 9.26 32.95 2.03
N PRO A 239 10.29 33.57 1.45
CA PRO A 239 11.64 33.00 1.37
C PRO A 239 12.29 32.69 2.73
N ASP A 240 11.86 33.36 3.80
CA ASP A 240 12.31 33.15 5.18
C ASP A 240 11.71 31.91 5.86
N ILE A 241 10.70 31.28 5.26
CA ILE A 241 10.07 30.05 5.75
C ILE A 241 10.89 28.80 5.40
N TRP A 242 11.61 28.87 4.27
CA TRP A 242 12.40 27.78 3.71
C TRP A 242 13.83 27.79 4.27
N PRO A 243 14.47 26.63 4.47
CA PRO A 243 15.89 26.57 4.83
C PRO A 243 16.75 27.33 3.81
N PRO A 244 17.81 28.05 4.23
CA PRO A 244 18.67 28.81 3.31
C PRO A 244 19.38 27.96 2.24
N ASP A 245 19.48 26.64 2.43
CA ASP A 245 20.10 25.69 1.51
C ASP A 245 19.09 24.98 0.59
N PHE A 246 17.82 25.37 0.63
CA PHE A 246 16.74 24.68 -0.09
C PHE A 246 16.81 24.88 -1.61
N ASP A 247 17.30 26.02 -2.08
CA ASP A 247 17.31 26.45 -3.49
C ASP A 247 18.47 25.88 -4.32
N HIS A 248 19.34 25.06 -3.72
CA HIS A 248 20.55 24.54 -4.38
C HIS A 248 20.56 23.01 -4.56
N ASP A 249 19.54 22.32 -4.08
CA ASP A 249 19.45 20.86 -4.13
C ASP A 249 18.39 20.44 -5.18
N GLU A 250 18.84 20.14 -6.39
CA GLU A 250 17.97 19.74 -7.51
C GLU A 250 17.13 18.50 -7.17
N GLU A 251 17.64 17.59 -6.34
CA GLU A 251 16.89 16.40 -5.91
C GLU A 251 15.72 16.79 -5.00
N ARG A 252 15.93 17.75 -4.08
CA ARG A 252 14.84 18.31 -3.27
C ARG A 252 13.84 19.08 -4.12
N LEU A 253 14.31 19.89 -5.07
CA LEU A 253 13.42 20.65 -5.96
C LEU A 253 12.58 19.73 -6.86
N ALA A 254 13.14 18.60 -7.31
CA ALA A 254 12.41 17.55 -8.02
C ALA A 254 11.28 16.96 -7.16
N LEU A 255 11.55 16.61 -5.90
CA LEU A 255 10.52 16.13 -4.97
C LEU A 255 9.43 17.19 -4.70
N VAL A 256 9.81 18.47 -4.61
CA VAL A 256 8.86 19.58 -4.48
C VAL A 256 7.97 19.68 -5.71
N ARG A 257 8.53 19.59 -6.93
CA ARG A 257 7.75 19.59 -8.17
C ARG A 257 6.76 18.43 -8.23
N ASP A 258 7.23 17.21 -7.95
CA ASP A 258 6.38 16.01 -7.91
C ASP A 258 5.22 16.22 -6.92
N ARG A 259 5.51 16.75 -5.73
CA ARG A 259 4.50 16.99 -4.71
C ARG A 259 3.50 18.09 -5.08
N ILE A 260 3.93 19.15 -5.77
CA ILE A 260 3.04 20.22 -6.24
C ILE A 260 2.14 19.70 -7.36
N LEU A 261 2.68 18.94 -8.31
CA LEU A 261 1.88 18.32 -9.37
C LEU A 261 0.83 17.38 -8.79
N LEU A 262 1.19 16.57 -7.80
CA LEU A 262 0.22 15.74 -7.09
C LEU A 262 -0.84 16.59 -6.35
N ALA A 263 -0.45 17.69 -5.71
CA ALA A 263 -1.40 18.60 -5.05
C ALA A 263 -2.38 19.23 -6.05
N PHE A 264 -1.91 19.58 -7.26
CA PHE A 264 -2.79 20.07 -8.34
C PHE A 264 -3.87 19.07 -8.74
N ILE A 265 -3.53 17.79 -8.81
CA ILE A 265 -4.45 16.68 -9.15
C ILE A 265 -5.46 16.51 -8.02
N VAL A 266 -4.99 16.22 -6.81
CA VAL A 266 -5.86 15.90 -5.67
C VAL A 266 -6.77 17.07 -5.28
N GLY A 267 -6.28 18.31 -5.44
CA GLY A 267 -7.07 19.52 -5.18
C GLY A 267 -7.97 19.96 -6.33
N ALA A 268 -8.02 19.21 -7.44
CA ALA A 268 -8.76 19.55 -8.65
C ALA A 268 -8.53 21.00 -9.12
N HIS A 269 -7.27 21.46 -9.09
CA HIS A 269 -6.94 22.86 -9.34
C HIS A 269 -7.18 23.24 -10.81
N GLU A 270 -7.97 24.28 -11.07
CA GLU A 270 -8.25 24.71 -12.44
C GLU A 270 -7.05 25.35 -13.15
N GLY A 271 -6.99 25.20 -14.47
CA GLY A 271 -6.02 25.88 -15.34
C GLY A 271 -4.57 25.43 -15.16
N VAL A 272 -4.34 24.24 -14.61
CA VAL A 272 -3.00 23.68 -14.35
C VAL A 272 -2.49 22.77 -15.46
N GLY A 273 -3.30 22.49 -16.49
CA GLY A 273 -2.94 21.54 -17.55
C GLY A 273 -1.60 21.84 -18.23
N SER A 274 -1.25 23.11 -18.42
CA SER A 274 0.04 23.50 -19.02
C SER A 274 1.27 23.04 -18.22
N TYR A 275 1.16 22.85 -16.91
CA TYR A 275 2.26 22.34 -16.08
C TYR A 275 2.52 20.85 -16.35
N PHE A 276 1.46 20.06 -16.53
CA PHE A 276 1.56 18.64 -16.89
C PHE A 276 2.05 18.46 -18.33
N GLU A 277 1.59 19.30 -19.26
CA GLU A 277 2.13 19.35 -20.64
C GLU A 277 3.64 19.62 -20.64
N ALA A 278 4.09 20.62 -19.88
CA ALA A 278 5.49 20.98 -19.78
C ALA A 278 6.32 19.85 -19.14
N ALA A 279 5.79 19.20 -18.10
CA ALA A 279 6.43 18.08 -17.41
C ALA A 279 6.76 16.90 -18.34
N VAL A 280 5.94 16.66 -19.36
CA VAL A 280 6.12 15.56 -20.33
C VAL A 280 6.62 16.01 -21.70
N ALA A 281 6.98 17.29 -21.87
CA ALA A 281 7.49 17.82 -23.13
C ALA A 281 8.91 17.31 -23.46
N SER A 282 9.67 16.91 -22.44
CA SER A 282 10.99 16.28 -22.63
C SER A 282 10.83 14.87 -23.20
N PRO A 283 11.68 14.43 -24.16
CA PRO A 283 11.73 13.03 -24.59
C PRO A 283 12.05 12.04 -23.47
N LEU A 284 12.66 12.52 -22.39
CA LEU A 284 12.96 11.78 -21.16
C LEU A 284 12.44 12.60 -19.98
N PRO A 285 11.14 12.54 -19.67
CA PRO A 285 10.57 13.27 -18.55
C PRO A 285 11.04 12.67 -17.23
N GLU A 286 11.13 13.53 -16.20
CA GLU A 286 11.36 13.08 -14.83
C GLU A 286 10.27 12.09 -14.42
N THR A 287 10.64 10.96 -13.82
CA THR A 287 9.71 9.87 -13.55
C THR A 287 8.54 10.28 -12.65
N GLY A 288 8.78 11.05 -11.57
CA GLY A 288 7.69 11.57 -10.73
C GLY A 288 6.72 12.46 -11.52
N ALA A 289 7.25 13.41 -12.28
CA ALA A 289 6.45 14.31 -13.10
C ALA A 289 5.63 13.59 -14.19
N LEU A 290 6.19 12.54 -14.80
CA LEU A 290 5.49 11.67 -15.73
C LEU A 290 4.32 10.92 -15.07
N ILE A 291 4.53 10.36 -13.87
CA ILE A 291 3.51 9.67 -13.08
C ILE A 291 2.33 10.59 -12.81
N GLN A 292 2.60 11.82 -12.35
CA GLN A 292 1.54 12.79 -12.09
C GLN A 292 0.85 13.23 -13.39
N ALA A 293 1.58 13.45 -14.48
CA ALA A 293 0.97 13.80 -15.76
C ALA A 293 0.01 12.72 -16.28
N ILE A 294 0.37 11.44 -16.18
CA ILE A 294 -0.53 10.33 -16.58
C ILE A 294 -1.83 10.38 -15.76
N ARG A 295 -1.74 10.54 -14.44
CA ARG A 295 -2.90 10.67 -13.55
C ARG A 295 -3.78 11.86 -13.91
N TYR A 296 -3.17 13.04 -14.05
CA TYR A 296 -3.86 14.27 -14.45
C TYR A 296 -4.63 14.07 -15.76
N PHE A 297 -3.99 13.52 -16.80
CA PHE A 297 -4.66 13.32 -18.08
C PHE A 297 -5.79 12.28 -18.02
N ILE A 298 -5.75 11.32 -17.09
CA ILE A 298 -6.89 10.41 -16.87
C ILE A 298 -8.06 11.18 -16.23
N GLU A 299 -7.80 11.92 -15.16
CA GLU A 299 -8.82 12.69 -14.42
C GLU A 299 -9.44 13.82 -15.27
N ASP A 300 -8.65 14.45 -16.14
CA ASP A 300 -9.09 15.48 -17.09
C ASP A 300 -9.80 14.88 -18.33
N GLY A 301 -9.97 13.55 -18.40
CA GLY A 301 -10.65 12.86 -19.51
C GLY A 301 -9.80 12.73 -20.79
N GLN A 302 -8.53 13.12 -20.76
CA GLN A 302 -7.56 12.94 -21.85
C GLN A 302 -6.95 11.50 -21.85
N ILE A 303 -7.81 10.49 -21.74
CA ILE A 303 -7.45 9.08 -21.50
C ILE A 303 -6.44 8.56 -22.54
N ARG A 304 -6.68 8.84 -23.82
CA ARG A 304 -5.78 8.42 -24.91
C ARG A 304 -4.35 8.92 -24.70
N LYS A 305 -4.20 10.19 -24.30
CA LYS A 305 -2.90 10.80 -24.07
C LYS A 305 -2.17 10.15 -22.89
N ALA A 306 -2.89 9.88 -21.81
CA ALA A 306 -2.35 9.18 -20.65
C ALA A 306 -1.81 7.79 -21.04
N VAL A 307 -2.57 7.04 -21.83
CA VAL A 307 -2.19 5.69 -22.29
C VAL A 307 -1.00 5.74 -23.25
N ASP A 308 -0.96 6.71 -24.16
CA ASP A 308 0.19 6.91 -25.06
C ASP A 308 1.48 7.22 -24.27
N LEU A 309 1.40 8.07 -23.25
CA LEU A 309 2.53 8.39 -22.36
C LEU A 309 2.99 7.17 -21.57
N PHE A 310 2.03 6.43 -21.00
CA PHE A 310 2.29 5.21 -20.24
C PHE A 310 3.00 4.17 -21.11
N GLN A 311 2.44 3.86 -22.29
CA GLN A 311 3.01 2.88 -23.22
C GLN A 311 4.41 3.28 -23.68
N THR A 312 4.61 4.56 -24.02
CA THR A 312 5.90 5.06 -24.52
C THR A 312 7.02 4.97 -23.48
N ASN A 313 6.68 5.08 -22.19
CA ASN A 313 7.66 5.14 -21.12
C ASN A 313 7.79 3.85 -20.30
N ALA A 314 6.85 2.92 -20.38
CA ALA A 314 6.82 1.72 -19.54
C ALA A 314 8.14 0.93 -19.56
N PHE A 315 8.69 0.66 -20.75
CA PHE A 315 9.95 -0.08 -20.87
C PHE A 315 11.12 0.62 -20.17
N ARG A 316 11.21 1.96 -20.31
CA ARG A 316 12.25 2.76 -19.66
C ARG A 316 12.14 2.65 -18.15
N ILE A 317 10.94 2.87 -17.62
CA ILE A 317 10.69 2.86 -16.17
C ILE A 317 11.06 1.51 -15.57
N VAL A 318 10.58 0.41 -16.17
CA VAL A 318 10.80 -0.94 -15.67
C VAL A 318 12.28 -1.35 -15.72
N THR A 319 13.07 -0.72 -16.59
CA THR A 319 14.49 -1.03 -16.74
C THR A 319 15.39 -0.18 -15.82
N LEU A 320 15.00 1.06 -15.53
CA LEU A 320 15.89 2.06 -14.92
C LEU A 320 15.52 2.43 -13.48
N GLU A 321 14.29 2.15 -13.06
CA GLU A 321 13.77 2.60 -11.76
C GLU A 321 13.76 1.49 -10.72
N ASP A 322 13.67 1.88 -9.45
CA ASP A 322 13.49 0.93 -8.36
C ASP A 322 12.06 0.37 -8.28
N ALA A 323 11.89 -0.65 -7.44
CA ALA A 323 10.62 -1.34 -7.22
C ALA A 323 9.46 -0.41 -6.85
N TYR A 324 9.74 0.60 -6.02
CA TYR A 324 8.73 1.52 -5.52
C TYR A 324 8.26 2.44 -6.64
N ARG A 325 9.20 3.02 -7.41
CA ARG A 325 8.88 3.87 -8.56
C ARG A 325 8.19 3.11 -9.69
N ILE A 326 8.56 1.86 -9.94
CA ILE A 326 7.84 1.01 -10.91
C ILE A 326 6.39 0.79 -10.45
N ARG A 327 6.19 0.45 -9.17
CA ARG A 327 4.84 0.28 -8.60
C ARG A 327 4.01 1.57 -8.70
N ASP A 328 4.58 2.72 -8.37
CA ASP A 328 3.88 4.01 -8.44
C ASP A 328 3.53 4.38 -9.89
N PHE A 329 4.43 4.10 -10.83
CA PHE A 329 4.17 4.28 -12.26
C PHE A 329 2.99 3.45 -12.74
N PHE A 330 2.89 2.21 -12.31
CA PHE A 330 1.72 1.41 -12.59
C PHE A 330 0.47 1.81 -11.80
N GLY A 331 0.64 2.37 -10.60
CA GLY A 331 -0.45 3.00 -9.85
C GLY A 331 -1.02 4.25 -10.55
N SER A 332 -0.26 4.90 -11.43
CA SER A 332 -0.71 6.09 -12.16
C SER A 332 -1.92 5.86 -13.06
N VAL A 333 -2.09 4.64 -13.56
CA VAL A 333 -3.18 4.24 -14.45
C VAL A 333 -4.37 3.64 -13.71
N LYS A 334 -4.38 3.64 -12.37
CA LYS A 334 -5.49 3.10 -11.56
C LYS A 334 -6.83 3.78 -11.88
N GLY A 335 -6.80 5.07 -12.21
CA GLY A 335 -7.99 5.83 -12.63
C GLY A 335 -8.72 5.21 -13.83
N LEU A 336 -8.01 4.48 -14.71
CA LEU A 336 -8.62 3.81 -15.86
C LEU A 336 -9.67 2.76 -15.48
N TYR A 337 -9.59 2.21 -14.27
CA TYR A 337 -10.54 1.23 -13.75
C TYR A 337 -11.74 1.84 -13.03
N GLN A 338 -11.77 3.16 -12.83
CA GLN A 338 -12.94 3.84 -12.29
C GLN A 338 -14.11 3.71 -13.28
N GLU A 339 -15.31 3.51 -12.73
CA GLU A 339 -16.54 3.53 -13.51
C GLU A 339 -16.91 4.98 -13.86
N SER A 340 -17.29 5.19 -15.12
CA SER A 340 -17.90 6.43 -15.59
C SER A 340 -19.34 6.55 -15.05
N GLU A 341 -19.97 7.70 -15.30
CA GLU A 341 -21.40 7.91 -14.98
C GLU A 341 -22.33 6.86 -15.63
N ASP A 342 -21.92 6.29 -16.77
CA ASP A 342 -22.66 5.25 -17.49
C ASP A 342 -22.35 3.82 -16.98
N GLY A 343 -21.56 3.70 -15.91
CA GLY A 343 -21.12 2.41 -15.34
C GLY A 343 -20.07 1.67 -16.17
N GLN A 344 -19.47 2.32 -17.17
CA GLN A 344 -18.38 1.74 -17.96
C GLN A 344 -17.03 2.16 -17.39
N ARG A 345 -16.04 1.25 -17.37
CA ARG A 345 -14.68 1.65 -16.98
C ARG A 345 -14.10 2.67 -17.96
N LEU A 346 -13.36 3.65 -17.46
CA LEU A 346 -12.80 4.73 -18.27
C LEU A 346 -12.00 4.23 -19.48
N TRP A 347 -11.18 3.18 -19.35
CA TRP A 347 -10.44 2.63 -20.50
C TRP A 347 -11.33 2.11 -21.64
N MET A 348 -12.59 1.78 -21.36
CA MET A 348 -13.54 1.32 -22.37
C MET A 348 -14.23 2.48 -23.11
N THR A 349 -14.13 3.72 -22.63
CA THR A 349 -14.85 4.86 -23.19
C THR A 349 -14.22 5.42 -24.47
N ASP A 350 -12.92 5.22 -24.67
CA ASP A 350 -12.18 5.62 -25.87
C ASP A 350 -11.86 4.40 -26.75
N ASP A 351 -12.17 4.47 -28.06
CA ASP A 351 -12.03 3.33 -28.98
C ASP A 351 -10.58 2.86 -29.16
N TYR A 352 -9.61 3.78 -29.13
CA TYR A 352 -8.20 3.42 -29.23
C TYR A 352 -7.74 2.75 -27.94
N VAL A 353 -8.05 3.36 -26.78
CA VAL A 353 -7.68 2.81 -25.47
C VAL A 353 -8.30 1.43 -25.27
N ARG A 354 -9.57 1.24 -25.63
CA ARG A 354 -10.25 -0.06 -25.57
C ARG A 354 -9.52 -1.16 -26.35
N GLN A 355 -8.88 -0.81 -27.47
CA GLN A 355 -8.13 -1.76 -28.29
C GLN A 355 -6.75 -2.10 -27.72
N VAL A 356 -6.06 -1.14 -27.11
CA VAL A 356 -4.66 -1.33 -26.67
C VAL A 356 -4.54 -1.72 -25.20
N TRP A 357 -5.49 -1.31 -24.35
CA TRP A 357 -5.42 -1.49 -22.91
C TRP A 357 -5.29 -2.95 -22.47
N PRO A 358 -6.05 -3.92 -23.04
CA PRO A 358 -5.92 -5.31 -22.62
C PRO A 358 -4.49 -5.88 -22.75
N GLU A 359 -3.81 -5.57 -23.86
CA GLU A 359 -2.42 -6.02 -24.07
C GLU A 359 -1.43 -5.30 -23.15
N LEU A 360 -1.69 -4.01 -22.85
CA LEU A 360 -0.87 -3.25 -21.90
C LEU A 360 -1.02 -3.79 -20.47
N GLU A 361 -2.24 -4.08 -20.02
CA GLU A 361 -2.50 -4.68 -18.70
C GLU A 361 -1.87 -6.07 -18.59
N LEU A 362 -1.89 -6.86 -19.66
CA LEU A 362 -1.17 -8.14 -19.71
C LEU A 362 0.34 -7.95 -19.52
N ALA A 363 0.97 -7.07 -20.29
CA ALA A 363 2.39 -6.78 -20.18
C ALA A 363 2.77 -6.28 -18.78
N TYR A 364 1.94 -5.39 -18.23
CA TYR A 364 2.02 -4.88 -16.86
C TYR A 364 2.03 -6.01 -15.82
N VAL A 365 1.04 -6.89 -15.88
CA VAL A 365 0.92 -8.02 -14.95
C VAL A 365 2.13 -8.96 -15.06
N GLN A 366 2.66 -9.18 -16.26
CA GLN A 366 3.87 -9.98 -16.46
C GLN A 366 5.11 -9.34 -15.81
N ILE A 367 5.24 -8.02 -15.87
CA ILE A 367 6.33 -7.30 -15.23
C ILE A 367 6.27 -7.48 -13.71
N PHE A 368 5.06 -7.44 -13.13
CA PHE A 368 4.89 -7.71 -11.70
C PHE A 368 5.30 -9.13 -11.31
N ASP A 369 4.97 -10.15 -12.13
CA ASP A 369 5.41 -11.52 -11.86
C ASP A 369 6.94 -11.65 -11.80
N THR A 370 7.65 -10.92 -12.66
CA THR A 370 9.12 -11.01 -12.73
C THR A 370 9.82 -10.44 -11.51
N HIS A 371 9.13 -9.59 -10.74
CA HIS A 371 9.70 -8.93 -9.58
C HIS A 371 9.22 -9.48 -8.23
N ASP A 372 8.36 -10.50 -8.24
CA ASP A 372 7.83 -11.15 -7.03
C ASP A 372 7.14 -10.19 -6.04
N TRP A 373 6.68 -9.02 -6.53
CA TRP A 373 6.06 -8.00 -5.68
C TRP A 373 4.58 -8.31 -5.40
N PHE A 374 3.89 -8.91 -6.38
CA PHE A 374 2.51 -9.35 -6.28
C PHE A 374 2.15 -10.20 -7.52
N LEU A 375 1.37 -11.26 -7.35
CA LEU A 375 0.77 -11.96 -8.49
C LEU A 375 -0.39 -11.13 -9.04
N GLY A 376 -0.06 -10.27 -10.00
CA GLY A 376 -1.04 -9.44 -10.70
C GLY A 376 -2.12 -10.32 -11.34
N LYS A 377 -3.38 -9.97 -11.10
CA LYS A 377 -4.53 -10.57 -11.78
C LYS A 377 -5.01 -9.60 -12.85
N LEU A 378 -5.38 -10.13 -14.00
CA LEU A 378 -6.16 -9.38 -14.98
C LEU A 378 -7.53 -9.10 -14.37
N THR A 379 -8.08 -7.93 -14.69
CA THR A 379 -9.50 -7.69 -14.45
C THR A 379 -10.36 -8.63 -15.30
N GLU A 380 -11.57 -8.94 -14.83
CA GLU A 380 -12.48 -9.89 -15.51
C GLU A 380 -12.76 -9.47 -16.97
N GLU A 381 -12.92 -8.18 -17.20
CA GLU A 381 -13.22 -7.59 -18.50
C GLU A 381 -12.02 -7.65 -19.44
N VAL A 382 -10.81 -7.39 -18.94
CA VAL A 382 -9.60 -7.56 -19.72
C VAL A 382 -9.33 -9.03 -20.01
N ALA A 383 -9.50 -9.90 -19.03
CA ALA A 383 -9.44 -11.35 -19.20
C ALA A 383 -10.38 -11.82 -20.33
N ALA A 384 -11.65 -11.39 -20.31
CA ALA A 384 -12.60 -11.71 -21.36
C ALA A 384 -12.16 -11.19 -22.74
N SER A 385 -11.62 -9.98 -22.82
CA SER A 385 -11.17 -9.39 -24.10
C SER A 385 -9.91 -10.03 -24.69
N LEU A 386 -9.05 -10.62 -23.86
CA LEU A 386 -7.81 -11.28 -24.30
C LEU A 386 -8.03 -12.74 -24.70
N ARG A 387 -9.20 -13.31 -24.39
CA ARG A 387 -9.48 -14.73 -24.56
C ARG A 387 -9.23 -15.18 -26.01
N PRO A 388 -8.27 -16.09 -26.25
CA PRO A 388 -8.02 -16.60 -27.59
C PRO A 388 -9.07 -17.63 -27.99
N ASP A 389 -9.36 -17.76 -29.29
CA ASP A 389 -10.18 -18.86 -29.82
C ASP A 389 -9.56 -20.23 -29.52
N ASN A 390 -8.23 -20.28 -29.41
CA ASN A 390 -7.46 -21.45 -29.05
C ASN A 390 -6.40 -21.07 -28.01
N PHE A 391 -6.55 -21.62 -26.80
CA PHE A 391 -5.66 -21.37 -25.67
C PHE A 391 -4.18 -21.75 -25.92
N ARG A 392 -3.88 -22.58 -26.93
CA ARG A 392 -2.48 -22.87 -27.31
C ARG A 392 -1.81 -21.72 -28.05
N ASP A 393 -2.58 -20.88 -28.74
CA ASP A 393 -2.03 -19.84 -29.62
C ASP A 393 -1.50 -18.64 -28.80
N ARG A 394 -1.98 -18.48 -27.57
CA ARG A 394 -1.57 -17.42 -26.64
C ARG A 394 -1.23 -17.99 -25.26
N PRO A 395 -0.15 -18.77 -25.10
CA PRO A 395 0.16 -19.49 -23.86
C PRO A 395 0.27 -18.56 -22.64
N THR A 396 0.83 -17.36 -22.82
CA THR A 396 0.91 -16.34 -21.76
C THR A 396 -0.47 -15.92 -21.26
N VAL A 397 -1.40 -15.60 -22.18
CA VAL A 397 -2.76 -15.21 -21.82
C VAL A 397 -3.47 -16.35 -21.10
N THR A 398 -3.37 -17.57 -21.64
CA THR A 398 -3.96 -18.77 -21.04
C THR A 398 -3.53 -18.98 -19.59
N LEU A 399 -2.23 -18.83 -19.30
CA LEU A 399 -1.73 -18.94 -17.91
C LEU A 399 -2.27 -17.84 -17.00
N LYS A 400 -2.47 -16.62 -17.53
CA LYS A 400 -3.04 -15.51 -16.77
C LYS A 400 -4.53 -15.65 -16.49
N LEU A 401 -5.28 -16.14 -17.47
CA LEU A 401 -6.66 -16.55 -17.29
C LEU A 401 -6.78 -17.69 -16.27
N ALA A 402 -5.87 -18.67 -16.32
CA ALA A 402 -5.84 -19.75 -15.33
C ALA A 402 -5.56 -19.23 -13.90
N LEU A 403 -4.62 -18.29 -13.72
CA LEU A 403 -4.37 -17.64 -12.43
C LEU A 403 -5.60 -16.85 -11.91
N ALA A 404 -6.38 -16.28 -12.83
CA ALA A 404 -7.67 -15.65 -12.54
C ALA A 404 -8.82 -16.66 -12.33
N ARG A 405 -8.54 -17.97 -12.48
CA ARG A 405 -9.49 -19.09 -12.36
C ARG A 405 -10.62 -19.05 -13.39
N ASP A 406 -10.32 -18.61 -14.60
CA ASP A 406 -11.25 -18.65 -15.73
C ASP A 406 -11.70 -20.10 -16.01
N GLU A 407 -13.00 -20.35 -15.92
CA GLU A 407 -13.57 -21.71 -15.99
C GLU A 407 -13.32 -22.36 -17.36
N GLU A 408 -13.38 -21.60 -18.45
CA GLU A 408 -13.19 -22.13 -19.80
C GLU A 408 -11.75 -22.60 -20.02
N VAL A 409 -10.77 -21.89 -19.46
CA VAL A 409 -9.36 -22.31 -19.49
C VAL A 409 -9.16 -23.61 -18.71
N LEU A 410 -9.82 -23.78 -17.56
CA LEU A 410 -9.68 -24.99 -16.75
C LEU A 410 -10.33 -26.20 -17.45
N GLN A 411 -11.55 -26.03 -17.97
CA GLN A 411 -12.22 -27.07 -18.75
C GLN A 411 -11.40 -27.45 -19.99
N TRP A 412 -10.82 -26.46 -20.70
CA TRP A 412 -9.92 -26.71 -21.80
C TRP A 412 -8.66 -27.48 -21.35
N ALA A 413 -8.02 -27.07 -20.27
CA ALA A 413 -6.80 -27.71 -19.77
C ALA A 413 -7.03 -29.18 -19.40
N GLU A 414 -8.15 -29.48 -18.75
CA GLU A 414 -8.56 -30.85 -18.41
C GLU A 414 -8.83 -31.71 -19.67
N ALA A 415 -9.59 -31.17 -20.61
CA ALA A 415 -9.90 -31.83 -21.87
C ALA A 415 -8.61 -32.10 -22.66
N GLU A 416 -7.70 -31.13 -22.70
CA GLU A 416 -6.44 -31.24 -23.42
C GLU A 416 -5.49 -32.24 -22.76
N LEU A 417 -5.41 -32.28 -21.44
CA LEU A 417 -4.64 -33.31 -20.73
C LEU A 417 -5.20 -34.69 -20.97
N THR A 418 -6.53 -34.84 -20.97
CA THR A 418 -7.19 -36.11 -21.28
C THR A 418 -6.88 -36.55 -22.70
N ARG A 419 -6.89 -35.63 -23.67
CA ARG A 419 -6.51 -35.90 -25.05
C ARG A 419 -5.05 -36.33 -25.18
N LEU A 420 -4.12 -35.62 -24.55
CA LEU A 420 -2.68 -35.89 -24.61
C LEU A 420 -2.33 -37.25 -23.99
N ILE A 421 -2.91 -37.58 -22.84
CA ILE A 421 -2.68 -38.88 -22.18
C ILE A 421 -3.18 -40.05 -23.02
N ASN A 422 -4.30 -39.87 -23.72
CA ASN A 422 -4.88 -40.89 -24.58
C ASN A 422 -4.25 -40.92 -25.99
N SER A 423 -3.26 -40.07 -26.26
CA SER A 423 -2.57 -40.02 -27.55
C SER A 423 -1.22 -40.74 -27.49
N ASP A 424 -0.64 -41.05 -28.65
CA ASP A 424 0.72 -41.61 -28.76
C ASP A 424 1.83 -40.57 -28.45
N GLU A 425 1.45 -39.37 -27.98
CA GLU A 425 2.40 -38.33 -27.60
C GLU A 425 3.31 -38.85 -26.47
N PRO A 426 4.64 -38.68 -26.57
CA PRO A 426 5.53 -39.02 -25.50
C PRO A 426 5.11 -38.30 -24.22
N ALA A 427 4.97 -39.06 -23.13
CA ALA A 427 4.82 -38.47 -21.81
C ALA A 427 5.92 -37.41 -21.62
N TYR A 428 5.56 -36.29 -20.99
CA TYR A 428 6.47 -35.15 -20.74
C TYR A 428 6.91 -34.36 -21.98
N SER A 429 6.27 -34.53 -23.14
CA SER A 429 6.42 -33.60 -24.25
C SER A 429 6.03 -32.17 -23.83
N HIS A 430 6.51 -31.18 -24.57
CA HIS A 430 6.20 -29.77 -24.34
C HIS A 430 4.68 -29.49 -24.43
N GLU A 431 3.92 -30.38 -25.08
CA GLU A 431 2.47 -30.28 -25.21
C GLU A 431 1.72 -30.35 -23.87
N PHE A 432 2.28 -31.04 -22.87
CA PHE A 432 1.71 -31.12 -21.52
C PHE A 432 1.94 -29.84 -20.71
N ALA A 433 2.91 -29.00 -21.08
CA ALA A 433 3.35 -27.90 -20.22
C ALA A 433 2.26 -26.89 -19.94
N LEU A 434 1.55 -26.43 -20.97
CA LEU A 434 0.55 -25.38 -20.84
C LEU A 434 -0.68 -25.82 -20.02
N PRO A 435 -1.35 -26.96 -20.30
CA PRO A 435 -2.52 -27.34 -19.53
C PRO A 435 -2.19 -27.78 -18.10
N VAL A 436 -1.05 -28.44 -17.84
CA VAL A 436 -0.63 -28.74 -16.46
C VAL A 436 -0.39 -27.44 -15.67
N ARG A 437 0.35 -26.49 -16.23
CA ARG A 437 0.61 -25.21 -15.55
C ARG A 437 -0.67 -24.42 -15.30
N SER A 438 -1.66 -24.51 -16.21
CA SER A 438 -2.96 -23.86 -16.02
C SER A 438 -3.69 -24.41 -14.79
N ILE A 439 -3.75 -25.74 -14.62
CA ILE A 439 -4.33 -26.37 -13.42
C ILE A 439 -3.57 -25.98 -12.16
N LEU A 440 -2.23 -25.99 -12.20
CA LEU A 440 -1.40 -25.63 -11.03
C LEU A 440 -1.55 -24.16 -10.62
N LEU A 441 -1.69 -23.25 -11.59
CA LEU A 441 -1.89 -21.82 -11.34
C LEU A 441 -3.26 -21.49 -10.74
N ALA A 442 -4.29 -22.23 -11.12
CA ALA A 442 -5.65 -22.03 -10.63
C ALA A 442 -5.92 -22.65 -9.25
N TYR A 443 -4.96 -23.43 -8.74
CA TYR A 443 -5.10 -24.14 -7.47
C TYR A 443 -5.38 -23.20 -6.30
N THR A 444 -6.29 -23.64 -5.43
CA THR A 444 -6.50 -23.11 -4.09
C THR A 444 -6.91 -24.24 -3.15
N HIS A 445 -6.81 -24.00 -1.83
CA HIS A 445 -7.32 -24.95 -0.84
C HIS A 445 -8.81 -25.30 -1.03
N GLU A 446 -9.63 -24.35 -1.52
CA GLU A 446 -11.07 -24.53 -1.71
C GLU A 446 -11.43 -25.20 -3.05
N ASN A 447 -10.54 -25.11 -4.03
CA ASN A 447 -10.76 -25.63 -5.38
C ASN A 447 -9.59 -26.54 -5.79
N ASN A 448 -9.61 -27.76 -5.25
CA ASN A 448 -8.57 -28.77 -5.48
C ASN A 448 -9.03 -29.91 -6.41
N SER A 449 -10.27 -29.89 -6.90
CA SER A 449 -10.86 -31.01 -7.67
C SER A 449 -10.09 -31.31 -8.95
N GLN A 450 -9.69 -30.28 -9.69
CA GLN A 450 -8.92 -30.40 -10.93
C GLN A 450 -7.50 -30.92 -10.68
N LEU A 451 -6.89 -30.50 -9.58
CA LEU A 451 -5.59 -31.02 -9.16
C LEU A 451 -5.70 -32.46 -8.68
N ASN A 452 -6.75 -32.82 -7.93
CA ASN A 452 -7.04 -34.19 -7.54
C ASN A 452 -7.21 -35.07 -8.77
N ASP A 453 -7.96 -34.65 -9.78
CA ASP A 453 -8.11 -35.41 -11.02
C ASP A 453 -6.80 -35.55 -11.80
N LEU A 454 -5.97 -34.51 -11.79
CA LEU A 454 -4.64 -34.57 -12.38
C LEU A 454 -3.74 -35.57 -11.63
N VAL A 455 -3.68 -35.51 -10.30
CA VAL A 455 -2.69 -36.24 -9.48
C VAL A 455 -3.16 -37.65 -9.11
N CYS A 456 -4.44 -37.84 -8.80
CA CYS A 456 -4.98 -39.08 -8.26
C CYS A 456 -5.42 -40.08 -9.33
N ASN A 457 -5.96 -39.58 -10.46
CA ASN A 457 -6.62 -40.43 -11.44
C ASN A 457 -5.71 -40.82 -12.62
N ARG A 458 -4.42 -40.44 -12.59
CA ARG A 458 -3.50 -40.54 -13.74
C ARG A 458 -2.10 -40.99 -13.31
N GLU A 459 -1.61 -42.09 -13.89
CA GLU A 459 -0.30 -42.71 -13.54
C GLU A 459 0.90 -41.75 -13.68
N ILE A 460 0.86 -40.83 -14.64
CA ILE A 460 1.92 -39.82 -14.85
C ILE A 460 1.61 -38.45 -14.24
N GLY A 461 0.45 -38.31 -13.59
CA GLY A 461 -0.10 -37.05 -13.12
C GLY A 461 0.76 -36.35 -12.08
N LEU A 462 1.19 -37.10 -11.06
CA LEU A 462 2.07 -36.60 -10.01
C LEU A 462 3.43 -36.16 -10.54
N GLU A 463 4.02 -36.94 -11.44
CA GLU A 463 5.30 -36.58 -12.07
C GLU A 463 5.19 -35.33 -12.94
N LEU A 464 4.09 -35.17 -13.68
CA LEU A 464 3.81 -33.97 -14.47
C LEU A 464 3.61 -32.74 -13.57
N ALA A 465 2.80 -32.86 -12.52
CA ALA A 465 2.56 -31.80 -11.56
C ALA A 465 3.89 -31.35 -10.91
N ALA A 466 4.69 -32.31 -10.41
CA ALA A 466 6.00 -32.02 -9.85
C ALA A 466 6.90 -31.31 -10.88
N LYS A 467 7.03 -31.84 -12.11
CA LYS A 467 7.89 -31.24 -13.16
C LYS A 467 7.54 -29.77 -13.44
N TYR A 468 6.27 -29.42 -13.49
CA TYR A 468 5.82 -28.08 -13.89
C TYR A 468 5.54 -27.13 -12.73
N LEU A 469 5.48 -27.62 -11.49
CA LEU A 469 5.29 -26.79 -10.31
C LEU A 469 6.38 -25.73 -10.19
N GLY A 470 7.64 -26.08 -10.45
CA GLY A 470 8.78 -25.15 -10.37
C GLY A 470 8.75 -23.99 -11.38
N VAL A 471 7.84 -24.01 -12.36
CA VAL A 471 7.67 -22.95 -13.37
C VAL A 471 6.26 -22.34 -13.36
N ALA A 472 5.36 -22.79 -12.48
CA ALA A 472 4.01 -22.25 -12.37
C ALA A 472 3.99 -20.91 -11.63
N ASN A 473 4.82 -20.73 -10.59
CA ASN A 473 4.85 -19.54 -9.74
C ASN A 473 3.45 -19.14 -9.23
N THR A 474 2.88 -19.97 -8.37
CA THR A 474 1.52 -19.80 -7.81
C THR A 474 1.59 -19.28 -6.37
N PRO A 475 0.60 -18.49 -5.88
CA PRO A 475 0.63 -18.01 -4.50
C PRO A 475 0.56 -19.15 -3.47
N TYR A 476 0.12 -20.33 -3.91
CA TYR A 476 -0.02 -21.55 -3.10
C TYR A 476 1.10 -22.56 -3.39
N GLN A 477 2.24 -22.08 -3.89
CA GLN A 477 3.39 -22.92 -4.24
C GLN A 477 3.78 -23.87 -3.10
N ASP A 478 3.86 -23.35 -1.88
CA ASP A 478 4.25 -24.11 -0.69
C ASP A 478 3.25 -25.22 -0.41
N ASP A 479 1.97 -24.86 -0.33
CA ASP A 479 0.91 -25.82 -0.08
C ASP A 479 0.91 -26.93 -1.13
N LEU A 480 0.99 -26.57 -2.42
CA LEU A 480 1.10 -27.55 -3.51
C LEU A 480 2.28 -28.49 -3.32
N VAL A 481 3.45 -27.96 -2.96
CA VAL A 481 4.63 -28.78 -2.70
C VAL A 481 4.34 -29.81 -1.58
N TYR A 482 3.73 -29.40 -0.46
CA TYR A 482 3.38 -30.31 0.64
C TYR A 482 2.32 -31.33 0.22
N GLN A 483 1.28 -30.91 -0.49
CA GLN A 483 0.22 -31.79 -0.99
C GLN A 483 0.78 -32.86 -1.94
N LEU A 484 1.68 -32.49 -2.86
CA LEU A 484 2.34 -33.45 -3.75
C LEU A 484 3.31 -34.36 -2.98
N ALA A 485 3.99 -33.83 -1.95
CA ALA A 485 4.91 -34.60 -1.12
C ALA A 485 4.21 -35.66 -0.25
N ALA A 486 2.99 -35.40 0.20
CA ALA A 486 2.20 -36.40 0.92
C ALA A 486 1.80 -37.59 0.04
N ARG A 487 2.01 -37.51 -1.29
CA ARG A 487 1.45 -38.42 -2.28
C ARG A 487 2.47 -39.20 -3.12
N TYR A 488 3.78 -38.94 -3.01
CA TYR A 488 4.75 -39.73 -3.78
C TYR A 488 4.71 -41.21 -3.37
N THR A 489 4.64 -42.08 -4.37
CA THR A 489 4.60 -43.54 -4.16
C THR A 489 5.85 -44.23 -4.72
N THR A 490 6.59 -43.54 -5.58
CA THR A 490 7.77 -44.08 -6.25
C THR A 490 9.04 -43.24 -5.99
N GLU A 491 10.20 -43.86 -6.16
CA GLU A 491 11.51 -43.17 -6.11
C GLU A 491 11.59 -42.03 -7.14
N LYS A 492 11.03 -42.26 -8.34
CA LYS A 492 11.09 -41.35 -9.48
C LYS A 492 10.27 -40.08 -9.25
N GLU A 493 9.06 -40.21 -8.70
CA GLU A 493 8.23 -39.06 -8.29
C GLU A 493 8.92 -38.24 -7.20
N ARG A 494 9.51 -38.92 -6.21
CA ARG A 494 10.24 -38.27 -5.11
C ARG A 494 11.44 -37.47 -5.62
N GLU A 495 12.23 -38.04 -6.53
CA GLU A 495 13.35 -37.34 -7.15
C GLU A 495 12.89 -36.13 -7.99
N ALA A 496 11.77 -36.25 -8.70
CA ALA A 496 11.20 -35.15 -9.48
C ALA A 496 10.72 -34.00 -8.57
N LEU A 497 10.05 -34.34 -7.47
CA LEU A 497 9.60 -33.37 -6.48
C LEU A 497 10.79 -32.71 -5.76
N LEU A 498 11.80 -33.49 -5.34
CA LEU A 498 13.01 -32.96 -4.72
C LEU A 498 13.73 -31.95 -5.64
N LYS A 499 13.89 -32.29 -6.93
CA LYS A 499 14.47 -31.36 -7.93
C LYS A 499 13.66 -30.08 -8.03
N THR A 500 12.33 -30.18 -7.96
CA THR A 500 11.42 -29.05 -8.05
C THR A 500 11.51 -28.15 -6.83
N VAL A 501 11.48 -28.72 -5.61
CA VAL A 501 11.66 -27.97 -4.36
C VAL A 501 12.97 -27.20 -4.40
N VAL A 502 14.08 -27.85 -4.77
CA VAL A 502 15.39 -27.19 -4.91
C VAL A 502 15.40 -26.09 -5.99
N ALA A 503 14.62 -26.25 -7.06
CA ALA A 503 14.51 -25.25 -8.13
C ALA A 503 13.70 -24.01 -7.70
N ILE A 504 12.65 -24.20 -6.90
CA ILE A 504 11.82 -23.13 -6.34
C ILE A 504 12.59 -22.33 -5.28
N MET A 505 13.48 -23.00 -4.55
CA MET A 505 14.30 -22.33 -3.55
C MET A 505 15.20 -21.26 -4.17
N GLY A 506 15.09 -20.03 -3.64
CA GLY A 506 15.92 -18.91 -4.05
C GLY A 506 17.42 -19.19 -3.82
N PRO A 507 18.34 -18.49 -4.51
CA PRO A 507 19.79 -18.68 -4.35
C PRO A 507 20.24 -18.61 -2.89
N ASP A 508 19.69 -17.68 -2.11
CA ASP A 508 20.02 -17.52 -0.69
C ASP A 508 19.55 -18.72 0.13
N GLN A 509 18.34 -19.21 -0.12
CA GLN A 509 17.81 -20.39 0.57
C GLN A 509 18.65 -21.65 0.28
N ARG A 510 19.14 -21.82 -0.95
CA ARG A 510 20.07 -22.90 -1.29
C ARG A 510 21.40 -22.75 -0.55
N ASN A 511 21.97 -21.55 -0.51
CA ASN A 511 23.22 -21.27 0.21
C ASN A 511 23.08 -21.59 1.71
N TYR A 512 21.95 -21.24 2.32
CA TYR A 512 21.67 -21.55 3.72
C TYR A 512 21.53 -23.05 3.99
N LEU A 513 20.87 -23.81 3.09
CA LEU A 513 20.84 -25.27 3.17
C LEU A 513 22.24 -25.87 3.12
N GLU A 514 23.08 -25.43 2.18
CA GLU A 514 24.45 -25.93 2.02
C GLU A 514 25.33 -25.62 3.23
N GLN A 515 25.11 -24.48 3.88
CA GLN A 515 25.87 -24.04 5.05
C GLN A 515 25.33 -24.59 6.38
N GLY A 516 24.18 -25.26 6.38
CA GLY A 516 23.48 -25.74 7.59
C GLY A 516 22.91 -24.63 8.48
N SER A 517 22.95 -23.36 8.03
CA SER A 517 22.47 -22.19 8.77
C SER A 517 20.96 -21.99 8.55
N GLY A 518 20.21 -21.77 9.64
CA GLY A 518 18.75 -21.64 9.61
C GLY A 518 18.29 -20.20 9.37
N GLY A 519 18.12 -19.79 8.11
CA GLY A 519 17.30 -18.63 7.77
C GLY A 519 15.80 -18.95 7.89
N PRO A 520 14.91 -17.97 8.14
CA PRO A 520 13.49 -18.21 8.38
C PRO A 520 12.78 -18.99 7.26
N ASP A 521 13.11 -18.75 5.99
CA ASP A 521 12.50 -19.49 4.87
C ASP A 521 13.15 -20.86 4.62
N VAL A 522 14.40 -21.04 5.03
CA VAL A 522 15.08 -22.33 4.97
C VAL A 522 14.53 -23.28 6.03
N VAL A 523 14.11 -22.72 7.17
CA VAL A 523 13.37 -23.46 8.20
C VAL A 523 12.04 -23.96 7.63
N ARG A 524 11.40 -23.24 6.70
CA ARG A 524 10.12 -23.64 6.11
C ARG A 524 10.21 -24.96 5.35
N TYR A 525 11.09 -25.10 4.36
CA TYR A 525 11.17 -26.34 3.56
C TYR A 525 12.06 -27.44 4.15
N ARG A 526 12.83 -27.16 5.21
CA ARG A 526 13.75 -28.16 5.80
C ARG A 526 13.05 -29.45 6.24
N PRO A 527 11.93 -29.43 6.99
CA PRO A 527 11.24 -30.67 7.39
C PRO A 527 10.79 -31.50 6.19
N LEU A 528 10.31 -30.82 5.15
CA LEU A 528 9.91 -31.45 3.91
C LEU A 528 11.10 -32.12 3.19
N LEU A 529 12.21 -31.40 3.03
CA LEU A 529 13.40 -31.93 2.38
C LEU A 529 13.98 -33.11 3.16
N GLU A 530 14.01 -33.03 4.49
CA GLU A 530 14.44 -34.12 5.37
C GLU A 530 13.54 -35.35 5.19
N ALA A 531 12.22 -35.18 5.16
CA ALA A 531 11.27 -36.27 4.93
C ALA A 531 11.41 -36.89 3.53
N LEU A 532 11.55 -36.06 2.49
CA LEU A 532 11.78 -36.51 1.11
C LEU A 532 13.11 -37.26 0.96
N VAL A 533 14.17 -36.86 1.66
CA VAL A 533 15.46 -37.58 1.65
C VAL A 533 15.39 -38.88 2.47
N ALA A 534 14.73 -38.84 3.63
CA ALA A 534 14.60 -39.97 4.55
C ALA A 534 13.57 -41.01 4.09
N LYS A 535 12.84 -40.76 2.98
CA LYS A 535 11.73 -41.60 2.49
C LYS A 535 10.62 -41.75 3.54
N GLN A 536 10.37 -40.70 4.30
CA GLN A 536 9.32 -40.65 5.31
C GLN A 536 8.05 -40.03 4.72
N ALA A 537 6.90 -40.51 5.19
CA ALA A 537 5.63 -39.89 4.87
C ALA A 537 5.61 -38.45 5.41
N VAL A 538 5.14 -37.51 4.60
CA VAL A 538 4.90 -36.13 5.00
C VAL A 538 3.44 -36.06 5.39
N GLU A 539 3.15 -35.89 6.68
CA GLU A 539 1.78 -35.56 7.10
C GLU A 539 1.54 -34.08 6.72
N PRO A 540 0.46 -33.77 5.95
CA PRO A 540 0.06 -32.39 5.77
C PRO A 540 -0.26 -31.80 7.14
N ASP A 541 0.32 -30.64 7.48
CA ASP A 541 -0.11 -29.91 8.67
C ASP A 541 -1.62 -29.57 8.55
N ASP A 542 -2.33 -29.50 9.68
CA ASP A 542 -3.79 -29.28 9.76
C ASP A 542 -4.30 -28.04 8.98
N TYR A 543 -3.40 -27.12 8.61
CA TYR A 543 -3.70 -25.90 7.85
C TYR A 543 -3.84 -26.11 6.34
N HIS A 544 -3.42 -27.26 5.82
CA HIS A 544 -3.26 -27.52 4.38
C HIS A 544 -4.26 -28.60 3.96
N GLY A 545 -5.50 -28.21 3.63
CA GLY A 545 -6.58 -29.15 3.29
C GLY A 545 -6.12 -30.28 2.37
N SER A 546 -6.21 -31.54 2.81
CA SER A 546 -5.55 -32.65 2.13
C SER A 546 -6.15 -32.94 0.73
N LEU A 547 -5.31 -33.11 -0.29
CA LEU A 547 -5.71 -33.77 -1.55
C LEU A 547 -6.15 -35.19 -1.22
N VAL A 548 -7.44 -35.52 -1.29
CA VAL A 548 -7.96 -36.87 -1.00
C VAL A 548 -8.20 -37.62 -2.31
N CYS A 549 -7.29 -38.52 -2.65
CA CYS A 549 -7.56 -39.47 -3.74
C CYS A 549 -8.63 -40.48 -3.27
N PRO A 550 -9.72 -40.71 -4.02
CA PRO A 550 -10.63 -41.80 -3.74
C PRO A 550 -9.84 -43.12 -3.65
N ALA A 551 -10.19 -43.99 -2.71
CA ALA A 551 -9.61 -45.33 -2.67
C ALA A 551 -10.01 -46.07 -3.98
N GLY A 552 -9.04 -46.25 -4.88
CA GLY A 552 -9.19 -46.98 -6.14
C GLY A 552 -9.29 -48.49 -5.97
#